data_AF-H3C826-F1
#
_entry.id   AF-H3C826-F1
#
_cell.length_a   1.000
_cell.length_b   1.000
_cell.length_c   1.000
_cell.angle_alpha   90.00
_cell.angle_beta   90.00
_cell.angle_gamma   90.00
#
_symmetry.space_group_name_H-M   'P 1'
#
loop_
_entity.id
_entity.type
_entity.pdbx_description
1 polymer ?
#
loop_
_entity_poly.entity_id
_entity_poly.type
_entity_poly.pdbx_seq_one_letter_code
_entity_poly.pdbx_strand_id
1 'polypeptide(L)'
;MNDASACSDTDVHTVASLLKLYLRELPEPVVPWTQYQDFLDCTSVWDSNNTEALQKLEQQIALLPRTNYDLLSYICRFLFEVQLKATVNKMNVENLATVMGINLLKPQIEDPITVMKATPLIQKLMTVMISQHQTLFPASKDTLPCPPSNRTENQKNTPRSFVGWESAE
;
A
#
# COMPACT_ATOMS: atom_id res chain seq x y z
N MET A 1 -29.33 -17.47 -23.96
CA MET A 1 -28.53 -18.12 -22.92
C MET A 1 -27.17 -17.44 -22.91
N ASN A 2 -26.83 -16.79 -21.80
CA ASN A 2 -25.63 -15.99 -21.64
C ASN A 2 -24.38 -16.88 -21.57
N ASP A 3 -23.46 -16.72 -22.51
CA ASP A 3 -22.09 -17.22 -22.38
C ASP A 3 -21.24 -16.08 -21.78
N ALA A 4 -21.32 -15.96 -20.46
CA ALA A 4 -20.55 -15.00 -19.66
C ALA A 4 -19.48 -15.74 -18.84
N SER A 5 -18.74 -16.63 -19.50
CA SER A 5 -17.68 -17.45 -18.89
C SER A 5 -16.27 -16.90 -19.11
N ALA A 6 -16.13 -15.69 -19.66
CA ALA A 6 -14.83 -15.06 -19.89
C ALA A 6 -14.38 -14.18 -18.71
N CYS A 7 -14.15 -14.74 -17.52
CA CYS A 7 -13.33 -14.07 -16.50
C CYS A 7 -12.82 -15.00 -15.39
N SER A 8 -12.42 -16.24 -15.71
CA SER A 8 -12.05 -17.23 -14.68
C SER A 8 -10.70 -17.88 -14.93
N ASP A 9 -9.63 -17.10 -15.13
CA ASP A 9 -8.27 -17.59 -14.87
C ASP A 9 -7.20 -16.47 -14.87
N THR A 10 -7.42 -15.36 -14.15
CA THR A 10 -6.28 -14.48 -13.90
C THR A 10 -5.38 -15.15 -12.87
N ASP A 11 -4.23 -15.65 -13.33
CA ASP A 11 -3.24 -16.29 -12.48
C ASP A 11 -2.95 -15.42 -11.24
N VAL A 12 -3.23 -15.97 -10.06
CA VAL A 12 -3.10 -15.27 -8.78
C VAL A 12 -1.65 -14.82 -8.53
N HIS A 13 -0.67 -15.57 -9.05
CA HIS A 13 0.73 -15.21 -8.95
C HIS A 13 1.05 -13.99 -9.82
N THR A 14 0.42 -13.86 -10.98
CA THR A 14 0.48 -12.68 -11.83
C THR A 14 -0.12 -11.47 -11.12
N VAL A 15 -1.32 -11.58 -10.52
CA VAL A 15 -1.93 -10.46 -9.77
C VAL A 15 -1.05 -10.03 -8.60
N ALA A 16 -0.53 -10.98 -7.82
CA ALA A 16 0.38 -10.68 -6.72
C ALA A 16 1.68 -10.02 -7.20
N SER A 17 2.20 -10.44 -8.35
CA SER A 17 3.40 -9.86 -8.96
C SER A 17 3.15 -8.44 -9.46
N LEU A 18 1.98 -8.18 -10.05
CA LEU A 18 1.56 -6.85 -10.46
C LEU A 18 1.35 -5.91 -9.27
N LEU A 19 0.77 -6.39 -8.17
CA LEU A 19 0.64 -5.59 -6.95
C LEU A 19 2.02 -5.18 -6.40
N LYS A 20 2.96 -6.14 -6.31
CA LYS A 20 4.34 -5.84 -5.88
C LYS A 20 5.02 -4.85 -6.81
N LEU A 21 4.86 -5.05 -8.12
CA LEU A 21 5.42 -4.15 -9.14
C LEU A 21 4.83 -2.74 -8.99
N TYR A 22 3.51 -2.61 -8.87
CA TYR A 22 2.85 -1.33 -8.68
C TYR A 22 3.42 -0.55 -7.49
N LEU A 23 3.55 -1.20 -6.33
CA LEU A 23 4.09 -0.57 -5.11
C LEU A 23 5.56 -0.17 -5.28
N ARG A 24 6.35 -0.98 -5.99
CA ARG A 24 7.79 -0.74 -6.20
C ARG A 24 8.07 0.38 -7.19
N GLU A 25 7.25 0.54 -8.22
CA GLU A 25 7.44 1.53 -9.30
C GLU A 25 6.78 2.88 -8.99
N LEU A 26 6.25 3.07 -7.78
CA LEU A 26 5.75 4.38 -7.36
C LEU A 26 6.89 5.42 -7.42
N PRO A 27 6.61 6.68 -7.81
CA PRO A 27 7.61 7.75 -7.84
C PRO A 27 8.30 7.97 -6.49
N GLU A 28 7.57 7.71 -5.41
CA GLU A 28 8.05 7.66 -4.04
C GLU A 28 7.43 6.42 -3.35
N PRO A 29 8.17 5.66 -2.52
CA PRO A 29 7.62 4.56 -1.76
C PRO A 29 6.41 4.97 -0.91
N VAL A 30 5.59 3.96 -0.54
CA VAL A 30 4.38 4.20 0.27
C VAL A 30 4.72 4.89 1.58
N VAL A 31 5.84 4.51 2.22
CA VAL A 31 6.44 5.31 3.30
C VAL A 31 7.44 6.29 2.66
N PRO A 32 7.17 7.62 2.70
CA PRO A 32 8.04 8.62 2.10
C PRO A 32 9.48 8.57 2.62
N TRP A 33 10.45 8.91 1.78
CA TRP A 33 11.87 8.88 2.18
C TRP A 33 12.17 9.83 3.33
N THR A 34 11.39 10.92 3.43
CA THR A 34 11.50 11.90 4.53
C THR A 34 11.19 11.32 5.90
N GLN A 35 10.37 10.26 5.97
CA GLN A 35 9.97 9.59 7.22
C GLN A 35 10.61 8.21 7.38
N TYR A 36 11.34 7.72 6.37
CA TYR A 36 11.90 6.37 6.34
C TYR A 36 12.74 6.06 7.59
N GLN A 37 13.64 6.96 8.00
CA GLN A 37 14.48 6.74 9.16
C GLN A 37 13.66 6.74 10.46
N ASP A 38 12.69 7.64 10.60
CA ASP A 38 11.81 7.69 11.80
C ASP A 38 11.02 6.40 11.99
N PHE A 39 10.53 5.82 10.89
CA PHE A 39 9.87 4.50 10.90
C PHE A 39 10.83 3.38 11.32
N LEU A 40 12.07 3.38 10.82
CA LEU A 40 13.07 2.38 11.24
C LEU A 40 13.46 2.54 12.71
N ASP A 41 13.60 3.77 13.20
CA ASP A 41 13.98 4.05 14.58
C ASP A 41 12.92 3.55 15.57
N CYS A 42 11.63 3.55 15.19
CA CYS A 42 10.56 2.92 15.98
C CYS A 42 10.83 1.44 16.26
N THR A 43 11.49 0.71 15.35
CA THR A 43 11.81 -0.72 15.55
C THR A 43 12.97 -0.96 16.50
N SER A 44 13.89 0.00 16.61
CA SER A 44 15.06 -0.09 17.49
C SER A 44 14.67 -0.03 18.97
N VAL A 45 13.65 0.77 19.30
CA VAL A 45 13.11 0.94 20.65
C VAL A 45 12.16 -0.20 21.04
N TRP A 46 11.68 -0.96 20.05
CA TRP A 46 10.71 -2.04 20.23
C TRP A 46 11.20 -3.09 21.25
N ASP A 47 12.47 -3.47 21.22
CA ASP A 47 13.00 -4.50 22.15
C ASP A 47 13.10 -4.01 23.60
N SER A 48 13.11 -2.69 23.82
CA SER A 48 13.23 -2.09 25.16
C SER A 48 11.88 -1.72 25.76
N ASN A 49 10.99 -1.12 24.95
CA ASN A 49 9.69 -0.65 25.42
C ASN A 49 8.66 -0.68 24.28
N ASN A 50 7.96 -1.81 24.16
CA ASN A 50 6.94 -2.04 23.14
C ASN A 50 5.86 -0.94 23.10
N THR A 51 5.42 -0.45 24.27
CA THR A 51 4.33 0.56 24.35
C THR A 51 4.78 1.91 23.79
N GLU A 52 5.98 2.36 24.17
CA GLU A 52 6.53 3.62 23.65
C GLU A 52 6.83 3.52 22.15
N ALA A 53 7.38 2.39 21.70
CA ALA A 53 7.66 2.15 20.30
C ALA A 53 6.38 2.16 19.45
N LEU A 54 5.29 1.55 19.94
CA LEU A 54 3.98 1.58 19.30
C LEU A 54 3.43 3.02 19.21
N GLN A 55 3.51 3.80 20.30
CA GLN A 55 3.06 5.20 20.31
C GLN A 55 3.85 6.07 19.32
N LYS A 56 5.16 5.89 19.22
CA LYS A 56 5.99 6.59 18.22
C LYS A 56 5.58 6.20 16.81
N LEU A 57 5.34 4.92 16.56
CA LEU A 57 4.88 4.43 15.26
C LEU A 57 3.51 5.00 14.88
N GLU A 58 2.56 5.09 15.83
CA GLU A 58 1.26 5.73 15.60
C GLU A 58 1.40 7.21 15.23
N GLN A 59 2.33 7.93 15.86
CA GLN A 59 2.61 9.33 15.53
C GLN A 59 3.17 9.45 14.11
N GLN A 60 4.14 8.62 13.73
CA GLN A 60 4.70 8.64 12.38
C GLN A 60 3.64 8.30 11.33
N ILE A 61 2.79 7.30 11.59
CA ILE A 61 1.67 6.96 10.72
C ILE A 61 0.68 8.12 10.58
N ALA A 62 0.41 8.88 11.66
CA ALA A 62 -0.48 10.03 11.62
C ALA A 62 0.08 11.22 10.81
N LEU A 63 1.39 11.27 10.60
CA LEU A 63 2.07 12.28 9.79
C LEU A 63 2.16 11.91 8.31
N LEU A 64 1.75 10.69 7.92
CA LEU A 64 1.74 10.28 6.52
C LEU A 64 0.76 11.16 5.72
N PRO A 65 1.10 11.51 4.46
CA PRO A 65 0.13 12.06 3.54
C PRO A 65 -1.09 11.14 3.42
N ARG A 66 -2.25 11.75 3.21
CA ARG A 66 -3.54 11.04 3.26
C ARG A 66 -3.58 9.78 2.39
N THR A 67 -3.16 9.90 1.13
CA THR A 67 -3.17 8.80 0.16
C THR A 67 -2.21 7.69 0.56
N ASN A 68 -1.04 8.02 1.11
CA ASN A 68 -0.06 7.05 1.61
C ASN A 68 -0.62 6.29 2.81
N TYR A 69 -1.26 6.99 3.75
CA TYR A 69 -1.92 6.38 4.91
C TYR A 69 -3.00 5.38 4.45
N ASP A 70 -3.92 5.80 3.57
CA ASP A 70 -5.03 4.96 3.12
C ASP A 70 -4.51 3.70 2.41
N LEU A 71 -3.48 3.85 1.55
CA LEU A 71 -2.84 2.72 0.87
C LEU A 71 -2.15 1.78 1.86
N LEU A 72 -1.35 2.31 2.78
CA LEU A 72 -0.62 1.50 3.77
C LEU A 72 -1.58 0.76 4.71
N SER A 73 -2.64 1.44 5.17
CA SER A 73 -3.73 0.87 5.97
C SER A 73 -4.36 -0.33 5.26
N TYR A 74 -4.74 -0.15 3.99
CA TYR A 74 -5.36 -1.21 3.20
C TYR A 74 -4.40 -2.39 3.02
N ILE A 75 -3.14 -2.15 2.65
CA ILE A 75 -2.15 -3.20 2.45
C ILE A 75 -1.91 -3.99 3.75
N CYS A 76 -1.71 -3.31 4.89
CA CYS A 76 -1.49 -4.00 6.17
C CYS A 76 -2.67 -4.91 6.55
N ARG A 77 -3.92 -4.44 6.36
CA ARG A 77 -5.14 -5.24 6.60
C ARG A 77 -5.24 -6.43 5.65
N PHE A 78 -5.03 -6.20 4.36
CA PHE A 78 -5.05 -7.25 3.35
C PHE A 78 -4.02 -8.34 3.65
N LEU A 79 -2.78 -7.96 4.00
CA LEU A 79 -1.74 -8.92 4.37
C LEU A 79 -2.08 -9.66 5.67
N PHE A 80 -2.76 -9.02 6.63
CA PHE A 80 -3.25 -9.70 7.82
C PHE A 80 -4.29 -10.78 7.47
N GLU A 81 -5.20 -10.50 6.54
CA GLU A 81 -6.16 -11.51 6.06
C GLU A 81 -5.47 -12.68 5.33
N VAL A 82 -4.43 -12.38 4.55
CA VAL A 82 -3.62 -13.42 3.86
C VAL A 82 -2.93 -14.33 4.88
N GLN A 83 -2.35 -13.79 5.96
CA GLN A 83 -1.68 -14.64 6.96
C GLN A 83 -2.65 -15.49 7.79
N LEU A 84 -3.94 -15.12 7.91
CA LEU A 84 -4.95 -15.98 8.54
C LEU A 84 -5.11 -17.33 7.81
N LYS A 85 -4.63 -17.43 6.57
CA LYS A 85 -4.59 -18.66 5.76
C LYS A 85 -3.20 -19.30 5.67
N ALA A 86 -2.26 -18.93 6.56
CA ALA A 86 -0.88 -19.41 6.59
C ALA A 86 -0.75 -20.95 6.59
N THR A 87 -1.71 -21.67 7.17
CA THR A 87 -1.70 -23.14 7.18
C THR A 87 -1.78 -23.74 5.77
N VAL A 88 -2.42 -23.03 4.83
CA VAL A 88 -2.59 -23.44 3.43
C VAL A 88 -1.56 -22.75 2.52
N ASN A 89 -1.52 -21.42 2.52
CA ASN A 89 -0.66 -20.65 1.59
C ASN A 89 0.81 -20.56 2.03
N LYS A 90 1.14 -21.01 3.25
CA LYS A 90 2.49 -21.00 3.85
C LYS A 90 3.10 -19.60 4.03
N MET A 91 2.28 -18.56 3.93
CA MET A 91 2.68 -17.17 4.14
C MET A 91 2.27 -16.71 5.54
N ASN A 92 3.15 -16.90 6.52
CA ASN A 92 2.99 -16.27 7.83
C ASN A 92 3.30 -14.76 7.75
N VAL A 93 3.07 -14.03 8.84
CA VAL A 93 3.29 -12.58 8.88
C VAL A 93 4.75 -12.18 8.58
N GLU A 94 5.73 -12.97 9.03
CA GLU A 94 7.16 -12.71 8.79
C GLU A 94 7.53 -12.87 7.32
N ASN A 95 7.01 -13.90 6.64
CA ASN A 95 7.20 -14.12 5.21
C ASN A 95 6.56 -12.98 4.40
N LEU A 96 5.34 -12.57 4.75
CA LEU A 96 4.67 -11.45 4.11
C LEU A 96 5.44 -10.13 4.32
N ALA A 97 5.90 -9.87 5.54
CA ALA A 97 6.70 -8.69 5.86
C ALA A 97 8.01 -8.66 5.06
N THR A 98 8.66 -9.81 4.88
CA THR A 98 9.88 -9.92 4.06
C THR A 98 9.63 -9.58 2.60
N VAL A 99 8.60 -10.18 1.99
CA VAL A 99 8.35 -10.01 0.55
C VAL A 99 7.68 -8.69 0.20
N MET A 100 6.87 -8.13 1.11
CA MET A 100 6.15 -6.88 0.87
C MET A 100 6.91 -5.65 1.38
N GLY A 101 7.70 -5.79 2.44
CA GLY A 101 8.33 -4.65 3.10
C GLY A 101 9.23 -3.83 2.19
N ILE A 102 10.03 -4.49 1.35
CA ILE A 102 10.90 -3.81 0.38
C ILE A 102 10.13 -3.05 -0.71
N ASN A 103 8.86 -3.38 -0.95
CA ASN A 103 8.02 -2.68 -1.93
C ASN A 103 7.26 -1.51 -1.29
N LEU A 104 7.20 -1.44 0.04
CA LEU A 104 6.52 -0.37 0.78
C LEU A 104 7.50 0.63 1.41
N LEU A 105 8.69 0.14 1.79
CA LEU A 105 9.79 0.90 2.35
C LEU A 105 11.06 0.59 1.55
N LYS A 106 11.60 1.61 0.89
CA LYS A 106 12.81 1.51 0.09
C LYS A 106 13.76 2.64 0.47
N PRO A 107 15.04 2.36 0.75
CA PRO A 107 16.02 3.42 0.99
C PRO A 107 16.22 4.24 -0.30
N GLN A 108 16.46 5.55 -0.15
CA GLN A 108 16.70 6.43 -1.30
C GLN A 108 18.01 6.08 -2.02
N ILE A 109 18.99 5.57 -1.27
CA ILE A 109 20.27 5.06 -1.77
C ILE A 109 20.25 3.55 -1.64
N GLU A 110 20.31 2.85 -2.77
CA GLU A 110 20.26 1.38 -2.84
C GLU A 110 21.65 0.76 -2.86
N ASP A 111 22.57 1.25 -2.03
CA ASP A 111 23.85 0.59 -1.90
C ASP A 111 23.71 -0.75 -1.14
N PRO A 112 24.49 -1.79 -1.49
CA PRO A 112 24.32 -3.11 -0.92
C PRO A 112 24.43 -3.17 0.62
N ILE A 113 25.25 -2.30 1.22
CA ILE A 113 25.52 -2.30 2.66
C ILE A 113 24.33 -1.70 3.40
N THR A 114 23.79 -0.58 2.92
CA THR A 114 22.61 0.06 3.48
C THR A 114 21.39 -0.84 3.38
N VAL A 115 21.16 -1.46 2.22
CA VAL A 115 20.05 -2.40 2.03
C VAL A 115 20.17 -3.59 2.97
N MET A 116 21.36 -4.16 3.12
CA MET A 116 21.59 -5.31 4.01
C MET A 116 21.30 -4.96 5.48
N LYS A 117 21.67 -3.76 5.93
CA LYS A 117 21.38 -3.29 7.31
C LYS A 117 19.91 -2.97 7.53
N ALA A 118 19.24 -2.40 6.54
CA ALA A 118 17.85 -1.98 6.65
C ALA A 118 16.86 -3.13 6.54
N THR A 119 17.15 -4.14 5.72
CA THR A 119 16.25 -5.28 5.46
C THR A 119 15.66 -5.93 6.72
N PRO A 120 16.45 -6.33 7.75
CA PRO A 120 15.88 -6.92 8.96
C PRO A 120 15.02 -5.94 9.76
N LEU A 121 15.36 -4.65 9.76
CA LEU A 121 14.55 -3.61 10.43
C LEU A 121 13.23 -3.39 9.71
N ILE A 122 13.24 -3.33 8.37
CA ILE A 122 12.03 -3.23 7.54
C ILE A 122 11.13 -4.45 7.77
N GLN A 123 11.71 -5.66 7.78
CA GLN A 123 10.95 -6.88 8.05
C GLN A 123 10.28 -6.84 9.43
N LYS A 124 11.02 -6.42 10.46
CA LYS A 124 10.49 -6.28 11.83
C LYS A 124 9.37 -5.23 11.88
N LEU A 125 9.60 -4.06 11.29
CA LEU A 125 8.62 -2.97 11.21
C LEU A 125 7.33 -3.45 10.56
N MET A 126 7.44 -4.07 9.38
CA MET A 126 6.29 -4.56 8.63
C MET A 126 5.54 -5.67 9.37
N THR A 127 6.27 -6.55 10.07
CA THR A 127 5.65 -7.59 10.91
C THR A 127 4.77 -6.97 11.99
N VAL A 128 5.26 -5.93 12.67
CA VAL A 128 4.49 -5.17 13.66
C VAL A 128 3.28 -4.49 13.02
N MET A 129 3.48 -3.80 11.90
CA MET A 129 2.43 -3.05 11.22
C MET A 129 1.28 -3.95 10.74
N ILE A 130 1.60 -5.13 10.21
CA ILE A 130 0.60 -6.12 9.81
C ILE A 130 -0.10 -6.70 11.04
N SER A 131 0.65 -7.06 12.09
CA SER A 131 0.08 -7.71 13.29
C SER A 131 -0.79 -6.77 14.12
N GLN A 132 -0.42 -5.48 14.21
CA GLN A 132 -1.10 -4.47 15.02
C GLN A 132 -1.95 -3.51 14.17
N HIS A 133 -2.35 -3.96 12.97
CA HIS A 133 -3.01 -3.09 11.99
C HIS A 133 -4.31 -2.44 12.51
N GLN A 134 -5.04 -3.10 13.42
CA GLN A 134 -6.28 -2.56 13.99
C GLN A 134 -6.02 -1.35 14.90
N THR A 135 -4.93 -1.39 15.66
CA THR A 135 -4.51 -0.33 16.57
C THR A 135 -3.88 0.84 15.80
N LEU A 136 -2.97 0.51 14.87
CA LEU A 136 -2.23 1.50 14.07
C LEU A 136 -3.10 2.18 13.00
N PHE A 137 -4.05 1.44 12.42
CA PHE A 137 -4.93 1.89 11.35
C PHE A 137 -6.41 1.66 11.71
N PRO A 138 -6.97 2.43 12.65
CA PRO A 138 -8.35 2.25 13.06
C PRO A 138 -9.32 2.62 11.93
N ALA A 139 -10.39 1.84 11.77
CA ALA A 139 -11.38 2.03 10.69
C ALA A 139 -12.06 3.41 10.72
N SER A 140 -12.07 4.08 11.87
CA SER A 140 -12.60 5.45 12.02
C SER A 140 -11.80 6.51 11.26
N LYS A 141 -10.54 6.24 10.91
CA LYS A 141 -9.68 7.15 10.13
C LYS A 141 -9.76 6.91 8.63
N ASP A 142 -10.36 5.80 8.18
CA ASP A 142 -10.53 5.55 6.75
C ASP A 142 -11.55 6.52 6.17
N THR A 143 -11.19 7.19 5.08
CA THR A 143 -12.13 7.95 4.29
C THR A 143 -12.65 6.99 3.25
N LEU A 144 -13.93 6.65 3.36
CA LEU A 144 -14.63 5.93 2.32
C LEU A 144 -14.46 6.73 1.01
N PRO A 145 -14.10 6.09 -0.11
CA PRO A 145 -14.19 6.75 -1.39
C PRO A 145 -15.65 7.20 -1.56
N CYS A 146 -15.87 8.51 -1.66
CA CYS A 146 -17.18 9.05 -1.99
C CYS A 146 -17.70 8.28 -3.21
N PRO A 147 -18.92 7.70 -3.17
CA PRO A 147 -19.48 7.10 -4.37
C PRO A 147 -19.50 8.17 -5.47
N PRO A 148 -19.11 7.84 -6.71
CA PRO A 148 -19.22 8.79 -7.81
C PRO A 148 -20.69 9.22 -7.88
N SER A 149 -20.95 10.49 -7.60
CA SER A 149 -22.26 11.07 -7.83
C SER A 149 -22.52 10.95 -9.32
N ASN A 150 -23.42 10.02 -9.69
CA ASN A 150 -23.97 9.93 -11.03
C ASN A 150 -24.65 11.28 -11.36
N ARG A 151 -23.89 12.24 -11.88
CA ARG A 151 -24.45 13.38 -12.60
C ARG A 151 -24.85 12.88 -13.97
N THR A 152 -26.02 12.25 -14.03
CA THR A 152 -26.72 12.01 -15.28
C THR A 152 -27.04 13.36 -15.90
N GLU A 153 -26.59 13.54 -17.14
CA GLU A 153 -26.97 14.63 -18.04
C GLU A 153 -28.48 14.82 -18.07
N ASN A 154 -28.94 16.08 -17.98
CA ASN A 154 -30.12 16.48 -18.72
C ASN A 154 -30.02 17.95 -19.15
N GLN A 155 -30.41 18.16 -20.41
CA GLN A 155 -29.98 19.20 -21.34
C GLN A 155 -30.45 20.63 -21.03
N LYS A 156 -29.68 21.63 -21.50
CA LYS A 156 -30.21 22.87 -22.07
C LYS A 156 -29.27 23.49 -23.12
N ASN A 157 -29.57 23.18 -24.37
CA ASN A 157 -29.59 24.03 -25.58
C ASN A 157 -28.45 25.04 -25.92
N THR A 158 -27.75 24.68 -27.02
CA THR A 158 -27.25 25.47 -28.21
C THR A 158 -26.12 26.53 -28.07
N PRO A 159 -25.39 26.91 -29.16
CA PRO A 159 -25.01 26.20 -30.41
C PRO A 159 -23.49 26.34 -30.81
N ARG A 160 -23.06 25.44 -31.72
CA ARG A 160 -21.91 25.48 -32.69
C ARG A 160 -20.66 26.35 -32.41
N SER A 161 -19.50 25.70 -32.41
CA SER A 161 -18.46 26.04 -33.38
C SER A 161 -17.74 24.78 -33.90
N PHE A 162 -17.73 24.67 -35.21
CA PHE A 162 -17.09 23.64 -36.01
C PHE A 162 -15.69 24.17 -36.34
N VAL A 163 -14.63 23.47 -35.94
CA VAL A 163 -13.28 23.73 -36.45
C VAL A 163 -12.68 22.40 -36.84
N GLY A 164 -12.62 22.19 -38.15
CA GLY A 164 -12.20 20.96 -38.81
C GLY A 164 -10.71 20.70 -38.66
N TRP A 165 -10.40 19.41 -38.57
CA TRP A 165 -9.04 18.90 -38.76
C TRP A 165 -9.13 18.09 -40.05
N GLU A 166 -8.88 18.75 -41.17
CA GLU A 166 -8.60 18.10 -42.44
C GLU A 166 -7.12 18.26 -42.77
N SER A 167 -6.58 17.16 -43.29
CA SER A 167 -5.33 17.02 -44.04
C SER A 167 -4.04 17.07 -43.21
N ALA A 168 -2.98 16.34 -43.53
CA ALA A 168 -2.61 15.25 -44.45
C ALA A 168 -1.13 14.96 -44.05
N GLU A 169 -0.44 13.87 -44.35
CA GLU A 169 -0.45 12.86 -45.42
C GLU A 169 -0.06 11.50 -44.83
#